data_AF-A0A1Q6SKM8-F1
#
_entry.id   AF-A0A1Q6SKM8-F1
#
_cell.length_a   1.000
_cell.length_b   1.000
_cell.length_c   1.000
_cell.angle_alpha   90.00
_cell.angle_beta   90.00
_cell.angle_gamma   90.00
#
_symmetry.space_group_name_H-M   'P 1'
#
loop_
_entity.id
_entity.type
_entity.pdbx_description
1 polymer ?
#
loop_
_entity_poly.entity_id
_entity_poly.type
_entity_poly.pdbx_seq_one_letter_code
_entity_poly.pdbx_strand_id
1 'polypeptide(L)'
;MQIGKPAETGGTTKVTGGTGSAGSDTEPPRPKLPDVTYGGYNFRFYSWDIDGWRVYNDIFVDDPTGQDSISQKVYERNTRIEDKYDINITETREYYSKYAYIIQQNTQSGDDYADVLISHGWIIPAIYAFNPFYNLRDINYLEFNMPWWDDNATESLTIDGFLPTGV
;
A
#
# COMPACT_ATOMS: atom_id res chain seq x y z
N MET A 1 -11.24 -63.33 -8.05
CA MET A 1 -10.00 -63.26 -8.83
C MET A 1 -9.28 -61.99 -8.37
N GLN A 2 -8.37 -62.13 -7.40
CA GLN A 2 -7.70 -61.03 -6.73
C GLN A 2 -6.29 -60.92 -7.32
N ILE A 3 -6.04 -59.86 -8.09
CA ILE A 3 -4.77 -59.59 -8.74
C ILE A 3 -3.84 -58.87 -7.76
N GLY A 4 -2.61 -59.38 -7.65
CA GLY A 4 -1.61 -59.01 -6.66
C GLY A 4 -1.01 -57.61 -6.86
N LYS A 5 -0.61 -57.01 -5.74
CA LYS A 5 0.12 -55.75 -5.64
C LYS A 5 1.61 -56.00 -5.98
N PRO A 6 2.26 -55.23 -6.87
CA PRO A 6 3.70 -55.31 -7.04
C PRO A 6 4.43 -54.45 -5.98
N ALA A 7 5.61 -54.93 -5.59
CA ALA A 7 6.50 -54.34 -4.59
C ALA A 7 7.24 -53.12 -5.14
N GLU A 8 7.30 -52.02 -4.37
CA GLU A 8 8.20 -50.90 -4.62
C GLU A 8 9.62 -51.27 -4.20
N THR A 9 10.55 -51.23 -5.15
CA THR A 9 12.00 -51.38 -4.91
C THR A 9 12.64 -50.01 -5.07
N GLY A 10 13.40 -49.59 -4.07
CA GLY A 10 14.02 -48.28 -4.00
C GLY A 10 15.08 -48.02 -5.06
N GLY A 11 15.14 -46.76 -5.50
CA GLY A 11 16.25 -46.19 -6.26
C GLY A 11 16.59 -44.82 -5.70
N THR A 12 17.66 -44.73 -4.92
CA THR A 12 18.23 -43.47 -4.44
C THR A 12 18.98 -42.79 -5.58
N THR A 13 18.41 -41.71 -6.11
CA THR A 13 19.12 -40.84 -7.07
C THR A 13 19.76 -39.68 -6.31
N LYS A 14 21.09 -39.66 -6.29
CA LYS A 14 21.90 -38.59 -5.70
C LYS A 14 21.87 -37.38 -6.64
N VAL A 15 21.13 -36.33 -6.27
CA VAL A 15 21.16 -35.05 -7.00
C VAL A 15 22.37 -34.25 -6.49
N THR A 16 23.38 -34.16 -7.34
CA THR A 16 24.56 -33.29 -7.16
C THR A 16 24.14 -31.85 -7.44
N GLY A 17 24.25 -30.99 -6.42
CA GLY A 17 24.03 -29.56 -6.54
C GLY A 17 25.19 -28.84 -7.23
N GLY A 18 24.89 -27.69 -7.83
CA GLY A 18 25.89 -26.72 -8.26
C GLY A 18 25.50 -25.91 -9.48
N THR A 19 24.68 -24.88 -9.29
CA THR A 19 24.84 -23.64 -10.06
C THR A 19 24.71 -22.49 -9.08
N GLY A 20 25.87 -22.02 -8.59
CA GLY A 20 25.94 -20.79 -7.83
C GLY A 20 25.53 -19.64 -8.74
N SER A 21 24.40 -19.02 -8.43
CA SER A 21 24.11 -17.69 -8.92
C SER A 21 25.08 -16.75 -8.22
N ALA A 22 26.03 -16.20 -8.96
CA ALA A 22 26.83 -15.08 -8.49
C ALA A 22 25.87 -13.90 -8.31
N GLY A 23 25.42 -13.69 -7.08
CA GLY A 23 24.68 -12.49 -6.72
C GLY A 23 25.57 -11.28 -6.97
N SER A 24 25.11 -10.35 -7.78
CA SER A 24 25.76 -9.04 -7.86
C SER A 24 25.58 -8.35 -6.50
N ASP A 25 26.67 -8.00 -5.84
CA ASP A 25 26.68 -7.13 -4.65
C ASP A 25 26.36 -5.68 -5.04
N THR A 26 25.26 -5.46 -5.74
CA THR A 26 24.74 -4.12 -6.03
C THR A 26 23.79 -3.77 -4.90
N GLU A 27 24.04 -2.64 -4.22
CA GLU A 27 23.09 -2.12 -3.22
C GLU A 27 21.69 -2.02 -3.87
N PRO A 28 20.63 -2.51 -3.21
CA PRO A 28 19.29 -2.38 -3.76
C PRO A 28 18.99 -0.90 -4.00
N PRO A 29 18.30 -0.57 -5.11
CA PRO A 29 17.98 0.82 -5.38
C PRO A 29 17.13 1.40 -4.24
N ARG A 30 17.31 2.69 -3.98
CA ARG A 30 16.54 3.44 -2.98
C ARG A 30 15.69 4.50 -3.66
N PRO A 31 14.51 4.84 -3.10
CA PRO A 31 13.67 5.89 -3.65
C PRO A 31 14.39 7.24 -3.59
N LYS A 32 14.26 8.02 -4.66
CA LYS A 32 14.86 9.36 -4.76
C LYS A 32 13.92 10.41 -4.20
N LEU A 33 13.87 10.48 -2.87
CA LEU A 33 12.99 11.41 -2.17
C LEU A 33 13.59 12.84 -2.13
N PRO A 34 12.76 13.88 -2.22
CA PRO A 34 13.23 15.26 -2.15
C PRO A 34 13.72 15.61 -0.74
N ASP A 35 14.59 16.62 -0.68
CA ASP A 35 15.04 17.24 0.57
C ASP A 35 14.32 18.60 0.70
N VAL A 36 13.10 18.56 1.23
CA VAL A 36 12.18 19.70 1.32
C VAL A 36 11.39 19.63 2.62
N THR A 37 10.88 20.78 3.05
CA THR A 37 9.94 20.89 4.16
C THR A 37 8.65 21.56 3.68
N TYR A 38 7.54 21.30 4.37
CA TYR A 38 6.21 21.80 4.01
C TYR A 38 5.57 22.70 5.08
N GLY A 39 6.35 23.20 6.04
CA GLY A 39 5.93 24.30 6.92
C GLY A 39 4.83 23.94 7.90
N GLY A 40 4.82 22.70 8.40
CA GLY A 40 3.80 22.16 9.29
C GLY A 40 2.50 21.79 8.58
N TYR A 41 2.53 21.48 7.27
CA TYR A 41 1.34 21.09 6.52
C TYR A 41 0.65 19.88 7.17
N ASN A 42 -0.67 19.94 7.32
CA ASN A 42 -1.46 18.79 7.77
C ASN A 42 -1.73 17.88 6.57
N PHE A 43 -0.99 16.78 6.47
CA PHE A 43 -1.16 15.76 5.47
C PHE A 43 -2.25 14.77 5.91
N ARG A 44 -3.37 14.75 5.20
CA ARG A 44 -4.65 14.17 5.65
C ARG A 44 -4.95 12.87 4.90
N PHE A 45 -4.99 11.78 5.64
CA PHE A 45 -5.54 10.51 5.18
C PHE A 45 -7.04 10.46 5.47
N TYR A 46 -7.81 9.91 4.53
CA TYR A 46 -9.21 9.59 4.72
C TYR A 46 -9.45 8.12 4.41
N SER A 47 -9.67 7.34 5.46
CA SER A 47 -9.73 5.88 5.41
C SER A 47 -11.11 5.34 5.66
N TRP A 48 -11.41 4.23 5.01
CA TRP A 48 -12.56 3.43 5.38
C TRP A 48 -12.27 2.69 6.69
N ASP A 49 -13.31 2.46 7.48
CA ASP A 49 -13.21 1.76 8.76
C ASP A 49 -14.36 0.77 8.91
N ILE A 50 -14.09 -0.33 9.61
CA ILE A 50 -15.10 -1.25 10.11
C ILE A 50 -14.68 -1.68 11.51
N ASP A 51 -15.58 -1.49 12.48
CA ASP A 51 -15.30 -1.68 13.90
C ASP A 51 -14.50 -2.97 14.17
N GLY A 52 -13.27 -2.80 14.66
CA GLY A 52 -12.39 -3.91 15.07
C GLY A 52 -11.47 -4.49 13.99
N TRP A 53 -11.50 -4.02 12.74
CA TRP A 53 -10.56 -4.45 11.70
C TRP A 53 -9.30 -3.59 11.66
N ARG A 54 -8.14 -4.21 11.85
CA ARG A 54 -6.83 -3.57 12.06
C ARG A 54 -6.26 -2.68 10.95
N VAL A 55 -6.98 -2.46 9.84
CA VAL A 55 -6.50 -1.61 8.73
C VAL A 55 -6.12 -0.21 9.21
N TYR A 56 -6.74 0.28 10.30
CA TYR A 56 -6.43 1.56 10.90
C TYR A 56 -4.98 1.71 11.42
N ASN A 57 -4.38 0.64 11.96
CA ASN A 57 -3.04 0.73 12.55
C ASN A 57 -1.91 0.66 11.53
N ASP A 58 -2.19 0.38 10.25
CA ASP A 58 -1.16 0.28 9.20
C ASP A 58 -0.71 1.66 8.71
N ILE A 59 -1.59 2.66 8.83
CA ILE A 59 -1.39 4.02 8.32
C ILE A 59 -1.12 4.99 9.45
N PHE A 60 -1.94 4.98 10.50
CA PHE A 60 -1.86 5.98 11.55
C PHE A 60 -2.13 5.40 12.95
N VAL A 61 -1.27 5.77 13.88
CA VAL A 61 -1.37 5.44 15.30
C VAL A 61 -1.14 6.74 16.05
N ASP A 62 -2.10 7.15 16.89
CA ASP A 62 -2.04 8.39 17.66
C ASP A 62 -1.21 8.19 18.96
N ASP A 63 -1.44 7.07 19.65
CA ASP A 63 -0.69 6.68 20.86
C ASP A 63 -0.16 5.25 20.72
N PRO A 64 1.17 5.04 20.72
CA PRO A 64 1.77 3.72 20.66
C PRO A 64 1.71 2.96 22.00
N THR A 65 1.30 3.60 23.09
CA THR A 65 1.30 3.02 24.44
C THR A 65 0.36 1.82 24.54
N GLY A 66 0.90 0.67 24.95
CA GLY A 66 0.13 -0.57 25.09
C GLY A 66 -0.29 -1.21 23.76
N GLN A 67 0.12 -0.64 22.62
CA GLN A 67 -0.13 -1.21 21.31
C GLN A 67 0.89 -2.32 20.98
N ASP A 68 0.55 -3.15 19.99
CA ASP A 68 1.48 -4.15 19.47
C ASP A 68 2.70 -3.54 18.77
N SER A 69 3.70 -4.38 18.51
CA SER A 69 4.96 -3.98 17.88
C SER A 69 4.80 -3.37 16.50
N ILE A 70 3.75 -3.74 15.74
CA ILE A 70 3.53 -3.20 14.39
C ILE A 70 3.06 -1.75 14.52
N SER A 71 2.08 -1.53 15.38
CA SER A 71 1.52 -0.21 15.65
C SER A 71 2.58 0.77 16.19
N GLN A 72 3.47 0.30 17.08
CA GLN A 72 4.62 1.10 17.54
C GLN A 72 5.56 1.49 16.40
N LYS A 73 5.80 0.59 15.43
CA LYS A 73 6.64 0.88 14.26
C LYS A 73 5.97 1.82 13.26
N VAL A 74 4.65 1.78 13.15
CA VAL A 74 3.88 2.75 12.36
C VAL A 74 3.98 4.15 12.98
N TYR A 75 3.83 4.26 14.30
CA TYR A 75 4.07 5.53 15.00
C TYR A 75 5.50 6.05 14.74
N GLU A 76 6.53 5.21 14.96
CA GLU A 76 7.92 5.59 14.69
C GLU A 76 8.16 6.01 13.22
N ARG A 77 7.53 5.35 12.26
CA ARG A 77 7.60 5.70 10.83
C ARG A 77 7.01 7.09 10.61
N ASN A 78 5.82 7.35 11.12
CA ASN A 78 5.11 8.61 10.92
C ASN A 78 5.88 9.77 11.56
N THR A 79 6.35 9.64 12.81
CA THR A 79 7.17 10.68 13.46
C THR A 79 8.42 11.03 12.64
N ARG A 80 9.11 10.02 12.06
CA ARG A 80 10.28 10.29 11.20
C ARG A 80 9.92 11.05 9.92
N ILE A 81 8.74 10.81 9.36
CA ILE A 81 8.25 11.49 8.15
C ILE A 81 7.83 12.92 8.50
N GLU A 82 7.10 13.10 9.59
CA GLU A 82 6.68 14.39 10.14
C GLU A 82 7.89 15.29 10.42
N ASP A 83 8.89 14.77 11.13
CA ASP A 83 10.14 15.50 11.42
C ASP A 83 10.92 15.86 10.14
N LYS A 84 11.04 14.91 9.20
CA LYS A 84 11.84 15.10 7.98
C LYS A 84 11.24 16.17 7.07
N TYR A 85 9.92 16.13 6.90
CA TYR A 85 9.22 16.95 5.92
C TYR A 85 8.50 18.14 6.55
N ASP A 86 8.56 18.32 7.87
CA ASP A 86 7.84 19.37 8.60
C ASP A 86 6.34 19.34 8.25
N ILE A 87 5.70 18.22 8.57
CA ILE A 87 4.25 17.99 8.36
C ILE A 87 3.65 17.34 9.61
N ASN A 88 2.32 17.36 9.72
CA ASN A 88 1.58 16.50 10.65
C ASN A 88 0.74 15.52 9.84
N ILE A 89 0.86 14.23 10.12
CA ILE A 89 0.04 13.19 9.52
C ILE A 89 -1.24 13.08 10.34
N THR A 90 -2.39 13.12 9.67
CA THR A 90 -3.69 12.95 10.32
C THR A 90 -4.52 11.92 9.57
N GLU A 91 -5.44 11.27 10.27
CA GLU A 91 -6.36 10.32 9.66
C GLU A 91 -7.80 10.60 10.11
N THR A 92 -8.70 10.76 9.15
CA THR A 92 -10.14 10.70 9.37
C THR A 92 -10.66 9.34 8.92
N ARG A 93 -11.37 8.66 9.82
CA ARG A 93 -11.95 7.34 9.58
C ARG A 93 -13.44 7.47 9.32
N GLU A 94 -13.90 6.82 8.27
CA GLU A 94 -15.32 6.77 7.94
C GLU A 94 -15.80 5.33 7.84
N TYR A 95 -16.96 5.08 8.42
CA TYR A 95 -17.52 3.75 8.42
C TYR A 95 -17.78 3.28 6.98
N TYR A 96 -17.40 2.04 6.66
CA TYR A 96 -17.32 1.55 5.27
C TYR A 96 -18.61 1.77 4.46
N SER A 97 -19.78 1.69 5.09
CA SER A 97 -21.06 1.87 4.41
C SER A 97 -21.36 3.32 4.00
N LYS A 98 -20.67 4.30 4.60
CA LYS A 98 -20.79 5.73 4.29
C LYS A 98 -19.66 6.24 3.39
N TYR A 99 -18.52 5.56 3.38
CA TYR A 99 -17.29 5.99 2.72
C TYR A 99 -17.50 6.49 1.27
N ALA A 100 -18.12 5.68 0.40
CA ALA A 100 -18.36 6.08 -0.99
C ALA A 100 -19.31 7.27 -1.14
N TYR A 101 -20.34 7.36 -0.29
CA TYR A 101 -21.29 8.46 -0.29
C TYR A 101 -20.61 9.78 0.09
N ILE A 102 -19.75 9.76 1.11
CA ILE A 102 -19.04 10.98 1.54
C ILE A 102 -18.02 11.43 0.48
N ILE A 103 -17.28 10.52 -0.14
CA ILE A 103 -16.39 10.85 -1.27
C ILE A 103 -17.17 11.52 -2.39
N GLN A 104 -18.34 10.97 -2.76
CA GLN A 104 -19.20 11.58 -3.77
C GLN A 104 -19.58 13.01 -3.40
N GLN A 105 -20.06 13.24 -2.18
CA GLN A 105 -20.48 14.56 -1.72
C GLN A 105 -19.33 15.56 -1.77
N ASN A 106 -18.19 15.20 -1.19
CA ASN A 106 -17.03 16.09 -1.13
C ASN A 106 -16.46 16.40 -2.52
N THR A 107 -16.47 15.41 -3.42
CA THR A 107 -16.00 15.63 -4.81
C THR A 107 -16.96 16.55 -5.57
N GLN A 108 -18.27 16.44 -5.34
CA GLN A 108 -19.28 17.30 -5.98
C GLN A 108 -19.29 18.72 -5.43
N SER A 109 -19.02 18.90 -4.13
CA SER A 109 -18.88 20.23 -3.52
C SER A 109 -17.54 20.90 -3.86
N GLY A 110 -16.54 20.12 -4.29
CA GLY A 110 -15.18 20.61 -4.49
C GLY A 110 -14.44 20.87 -3.17
N ASP A 111 -14.82 20.16 -2.11
CA ASP A 111 -14.19 20.30 -0.80
C ASP A 111 -12.76 19.74 -0.82
N ASP A 112 -11.84 20.46 -0.19
CA ASP A 112 -10.46 20.03 0.05
C ASP A 112 -10.37 19.35 1.42
N TYR A 113 -10.71 18.06 1.48
CA TYR A 113 -10.88 17.32 2.74
C TYR A 113 -9.82 16.25 3.03
N ALA A 114 -9.08 15.79 2.01
CA ALA A 114 -8.11 14.72 2.13
C ALA A 114 -7.03 14.82 1.05
N ASP A 115 -5.80 14.42 1.40
CA ASP A 115 -4.68 14.30 0.47
C ASP A 115 -4.55 12.86 -0.06
N VAL A 116 -4.94 11.86 0.76
CA VAL A 116 -4.88 10.44 0.41
C VAL A 116 -6.17 9.72 0.82
N LEU A 117 -6.76 9.00 -0.13
CA LEU A 117 -7.88 8.09 0.13
C LEU A 117 -7.35 6.67 0.35
N ILE A 118 -7.54 6.13 1.55
CA ILE A 118 -7.31 4.72 1.81
C ILE A 118 -8.65 4.02 1.61
N SER A 119 -8.79 3.36 0.46
CA SER A 119 -10.02 2.73 0.00
C SER A 119 -9.88 1.21 -0.04
N HIS A 120 -10.97 0.48 0.23
CA HIS A 120 -10.97 -0.95 -0.02
C HIS A 120 -11.01 -1.22 -1.53
N GLY A 121 -10.18 -2.12 -2.05
CA GLY A 121 -10.07 -2.36 -3.50
C GLY A 121 -11.40 -2.54 -4.27
N TRP A 122 -12.42 -3.18 -3.68
CA TRP A 122 -13.72 -3.37 -4.33
C TRP A 122 -14.58 -2.10 -4.42
N ILE A 123 -14.31 -1.07 -3.60
CA ILE A 123 -15.04 0.20 -3.63
C ILE A 123 -14.49 1.16 -4.68
N ILE A 124 -13.22 1.01 -5.05
CA ILE A 124 -12.51 1.90 -5.98
C ILE A 124 -13.25 2.05 -7.31
N PRO A 125 -13.75 0.98 -7.98
CA PRO A 125 -14.52 1.14 -9.21
C PRO A 125 -15.78 1.99 -9.05
N ALA A 126 -16.45 1.92 -7.89
CA ALA A 126 -17.67 2.68 -7.64
C ALA A 126 -17.36 4.17 -7.45
N ILE A 127 -16.30 4.50 -6.72
CA ILE A 127 -15.92 5.90 -6.46
C ILE A 127 -15.15 6.54 -7.63
N TYR A 128 -14.54 5.74 -8.51
CA TYR A 128 -13.87 6.24 -9.73
C TYR A 128 -14.80 7.10 -10.59
N ALA A 129 -16.10 6.75 -10.65
CA ALA A 129 -17.11 7.50 -11.40
C ALA A 129 -17.31 8.94 -10.90
N PHE A 130 -16.92 9.25 -9.66
CA PHE A 130 -16.99 10.60 -9.11
C PHE A 130 -15.77 11.45 -9.47
N ASN A 131 -14.73 10.84 -10.05
CA ASN A 131 -13.46 11.45 -10.38
C ASN A 131 -12.72 12.09 -9.17
N PRO A 132 -12.55 11.39 -8.03
CA PRO A 132 -11.88 11.93 -6.84
C PRO A 132 -10.35 11.78 -6.89
N PHE A 133 -9.81 11.07 -7.89
CA PHE A 133 -8.43 10.60 -7.90
C PHE A 133 -7.50 11.49 -8.71
N TYR A 134 -6.26 11.60 -8.25
CA TYR A 134 -5.13 11.97 -9.09
C TYR A 134 -4.59 10.73 -9.81
N ASN A 135 -4.07 10.91 -11.02
CA ASN A 135 -3.28 9.87 -11.65
C ASN A 135 -1.97 9.70 -10.88
N LEU A 136 -1.79 8.56 -10.21
CA LEU A 136 -0.58 8.34 -9.41
C LEU A 136 0.69 8.35 -10.27
N ARG A 137 0.59 8.07 -11.58
CA ARG A 137 1.72 8.17 -12.52
C ARG A 137 2.28 9.57 -12.68
N ASP A 138 1.49 10.59 -12.33
CA ASP A 138 1.92 11.98 -12.40
C ASP A 138 2.67 12.41 -11.13
N ILE A 139 2.77 11.54 -10.11
CA ILE A 139 3.51 11.79 -8.87
C ILE A 139 4.97 11.31 -9.04
N ASN A 140 5.87 12.26 -9.24
CA ASN A 140 7.29 12.03 -9.58
C ASN A 140 8.05 11.06 -8.66
N TYR A 141 7.70 10.99 -7.37
CA TYR A 141 8.47 10.25 -6.36
C TYR A 141 7.95 8.83 -6.11
N LEU A 142 6.87 8.40 -6.78
CA LEU A 142 6.39 7.03 -6.63
C LEU A 142 7.23 6.03 -7.44
N GLU A 143 7.82 6.43 -8.57
CA GLU A 143 8.76 5.62 -9.35
C GLU A 143 8.23 4.19 -9.65
N PHE A 144 7.07 4.07 -10.32
CA PHE A 144 6.38 2.78 -10.58
C PHE A 144 7.16 1.75 -11.44
N ASN A 145 8.34 2.11 -11.94
CA ASN A 145 9.25 1.22 -12.66
C ASN A 145 10.31 0.57 -11.76
N MET A 146 10.25 0.81 -10.45
CA MET A 146 11.24 0.33 -9.48
C MET A 146 10.83 -1.01 -8.86
N PRO A 147 11.81 -1.85 -8.46
CA PRO A 147 11.57 -3.26 -8.13
C PRO A 147 10.79 -3.51 -6.82
N TRP A 148 10.44 -2.45 -6.09
CA TRP A 148 9.57 -2.55 -4.92
C TRP A 148 8.08 -2.52 -5.29
N TRP A 149 7.75 -2.21 -6.54
CA TRP A 149 6.39 -2.31 -7.07
C TRP A 149 6.16 -3.63 -7.78
N ASP A 150 4.91 -4.10 -7.74
CA ASP A 150 4.45 -5.18 -8.59
C ASP A 150 4.00 -4.59 -9.94
N ASP A 151 4.79 -4.85 -10.99
CA ASP A 151 4.52 -4.36 -12.34
C ASP A 151 3.15 -4.87 -12.85
N ASN A 152 2.78 -6.12 -12.55
CA ASN A 152 1.52 -6.67 -13.03
C ASN A 152 0.33 -5.94 -12.44
N ALA A 153 0.38 -5.64 -11.15
CA ALA A 153 -0.69 -4.93 -10.49
C ALA A 153 -0.73 -3.46 -10.91
N THR A 154 0.42 -2.81 -11.06
CA THR A 154 0.51 -1.45 -11.59
C THR A 154 -0.13 -1.35 -12.97
N GLU A 155 0.15 -2.30 -13.88
CA GLU A 155 -0.44 -2.33 -15.22
C GLU A 155 -1.93 -2.74 -15.20
N SER A 156 -2.30 -3.74 -14.40
CA SER A 156 -3.69 -4.23 -14.34
C SER A 156 -4.66 -3.23 -13.71
N LEU A 157 -4.18 -2.35 -12.84
CA LEU A 157 -4.97 -1.30 -12.19
C LEU A 157 -4.98 0.01 -12.99
N THR A 158 -4.20 0.11 -14.07
CA THR A 158 -4.18 1.29 -14.95
C THR A 158 -5.33 1.22 -15.96
N ILE A 159 -6.10 2.30 -16.05
CA ILE A 159 -7.24 2.46 -16.97
C ILE A 159 -6.88 3.56 -17.96
N ASP A 160 -6.62 3.22 -19.22
CA ASP A 160 -6.28 4.18 -20.29
C ASP A 160 -5.15 5.16 -19.89
N GLY A 161 -4.09 4.64 -19.27
CA GLY A 161 -2.96 5.42 -18.77
C GLY A 161 -3.18 6.11 -17.41
N PHE A 162 -4.38 6.05 -16.86
CA PHE A 162 -4.73 6.59 -15.55
C PHE A 162 -4.62 5.51 -14.46
N LEU A 163 -3.73 5.69 -13.48
CA LEU A 163 -3.62 4.81 -12.32
C LEU A 163 -4.32 5.46 -11.11
N PRO A 164 -5.55 5.04 -10.76
CA PRO A 164 -6.33 5.62 -9.65
C PRO A 164 -5.86 5.17 -8.26
N THR A 165 -5.10 4.08 -8.18
CA THR A 165 -4.78 3.42 -6.91
C THR A 165 -3.46 2.67 -6.99
N GLY A 166 -2.74 2.62 -5.87
CA GLY A 166 -1.50 1.86 -5.73
C GLY A 166 -1.76 0.43 -5.26
N VAL A 167 -0.71 -0.39 -5.28
CA VAL A 167 -0.68 -1.78 -4.80
C VAL A 167 0.11 -1.91 -3.52
#